data_AF-A0A120AHU1-F1
#
_entry.id   AF-A0A120AHU1-F1
#
_cell.length_a   1.000
_cell.length_b   1.000
_cell.length_c   1.000
_cell.angle_alpha   90.00
_cell.angle_beta   90.00
_cell.angle_gamma   90.00
#
_symmetry.space_group_name_H-M   'P 1'
#
loop_
_entity.id
_entity.type
_entity.pdbx_description
1 polymer ?
#
loop_
_entity_poly.entity_id
_entity_poly.type
_entity_poly.pdbx_seq_one_letter_code
_entity_poly.pdbx_strand_id
1 'polypeptide(L)'
;MRFAPTISSSRNATASSRDRLRRPDRKRRAEVHATKHTTYRGDLAYVADASQRAAGGLRRYHGRMPTVMTHAVVPLALGWALGSRTIPPRLLVAGALAAMLPDADVVAFKLGIAYADDFGHRGASHSFVFAAAIAAFGAIFARWLRVPPWRAALWLFVCAASHPLLDALTDGGLGVALYWPWSDARIFAPWRPIEVSPIGARFFSARGVEVLLSEARWVAMPALALGAVGALLRRMSTRGPDRAR
;
A
#
# COMPACT_ATOMS: atom_id res chain seq x y z
N MET A 1 -13.27 43.92 69.35
CA MET A 1 -12.80 45.26 69.76
C MET A 1 -12.03 45.85 68.59
N ARG A 2 -12.61 46.83 67.87
CA ARG A 2 -12.17 48.25 67.83
C ARG A 2 -10.72 48.38 67.28
N PHE A 3 -10.37 49.01 66.15
CA PHE A 3 -10.87 50.19 65.41
C PHE A 3 -10.25 50.20 63.98
N ALA A 4 -10.96 50.75 62.99
CA ALA A 4 -10.37 51.39 61.81
C ALA A 4 -9.93 52.83 62.16
N PRO A 5 -9.01 53.48 61.42
CA PRO A 5 -9.42 54.47 60.39
C PRO A 5 -8.49 54.54 59.15
N THR A 6 -8.98 54.59 57.90
CA THR A 6 -9.38 55.73 57.03
C THR A 6 -8.29 56.66 56.43
N ILE A 7 -8.31 56.68 55.08
CA ILE A 7 -8.36 57.84 54.14
C ILE A 7 -7.07 58.59 53.75
N SER A 8 -6.96 58.83 52.43
CA SER A 8 -6.63 60.10 51.73
C SER A 8 -5.53 59.91 50.67
N SER A 9 -5.79 59.91 49.35
CA SER A 9 -6.18 61.00 48.42
C SER A 9 -5.01 61.82 47.84
N SER A 10 -5.17 62.11 46.53
CA SER A 10 -4.53 63.15 45.68
C SER A 10 -3.10 62.86 45.20
N ARG A 11 -2.88 62.63 43.89
CA ARG A 11 -2.91 63.52 42.70
C ARG A 11 -1.67 64.42 42.56
N ASN A 12 -0.91 64.06 41.52
CA ASN A 12 -0.35 64.90 40.45
C ASN A 12 1.02 65.59 40.58
N ALA A 13 1.75 65.40 39.47
CA ALA A 13 2.81 66.23 38.87
C ALA A 13 4.16 66.17 39.58
N THR A 14 5.32 66.04 38.92
CA THR A 14 5.76 66.58 37.64
C THR A 14 6.88 65.72 37.01
N ALA A 15 7.08 65.92 35.72
CA ALA A 15 8.04 65.28 34.84
C ALA A 15 9.51 65.52 35.21
N SER A 16 10.39 64.56 34.91
CA SER A 16 11.63 64.85 34.17
C SER A 16 12.35 63.58 33.70
N SER A 17 12.53 63.51 32.38
CA SER A 17 13.74 63.06 31.68
C SER A 17 14.10 61.56 31.64
N ARG A 18 14.35 61.13 30.39
CA ARG A 18 15.02 59.89 29.95
C ARG A 18 14.13 58.65 29.87
N ASP A 19 13.39 58.52 28.77
CA ASP A 19 13.63 57.34 27.92
C ASP A 19 13.05 57.50 26.51
N ARG A 20 13.94 57.70 25.55
CA ARG A 20 13.63 57.66 24.12
C ARG A 20 13.81 56.21 23.66
N LEU A 21 13.01 55.30 24.20
CA LEU A 21 12.95 53.92 23.73
C LEU A 21 11.91 53.78 22.63
N ARG A 22 12.43 53.91 21.41
CA ARG A 22 11.94 53.35 20.15
C ARG A 22 10.91 52.23 20.36
N ARG A 23 9.65 52.53 20.03
CA ARG A 23 8.65 51.51 19.69
C ARG A 23 9.23 50.61 18.60
N PRO A 24 9.22 49.27 18.73
CA PRO A 24 9.63 48.41 17.65
C PRO A 24 8.62 48.56 16.51
N ASP A 25 9.15 49.01 15.39
CA ASP A 25 8.46 49.27 14.14
C ASP A 25 7.70 48.02 13.67
N ARG A 26 6.37 48.13 13.63
CA ARG A 26 5.44 47.07 13.21
C ARG A 26 5.70 46.60 11.77
N LYS A 27 6.52 47.34 11.00
CA LYS A 27 6.94 47.00 9.64
C LYS A 27 8.12 46.02 9.56
N ARG A 28 9.01 45.93 10.56
CA ARG A 28 10.14 44.98 10.52
C ARG A 28 9.76 43.52 10.80
N ARG A 29 8.61 43.29 11.42
CA ARG A 29 8.06 41.92 11.58
C ARG A 29 7.38 41.40 10.31
N ALA A 30 7.00 42.30 9.39
CA ALA A 30 6.43 41.94 8.10
C ALA A 30 7.51 41.57 7.07
N GLU A 31 8.69 42.19 7.12
CA GLU A 31 9.79 41.86 6.19
C GLU A 31 10.53 40.56 6.53
N VAL A 32 10.67 40.18 7.81
CA VAL A 32 11.29 38.89 8.18
C VAL A 32 10.33 37.70 7.98
N HIS A 33 9.03 37.95 7.79
CA HIS A 33 8.03 36.91 7.46
C HIS A 33 7.79 36.75 5.95
N ALA A 34 8.33 37.64 5.12
CA ALA A 34 8.12 37.62 3.66
C ALA A 34 9.25 36.92 2.87
N THR A 35 10.40 36.61 3.49
CA THR A 35 11.56 36.01 2.78
C THR A 35 11.69 34.49 2.96
N LYS A 36 10.57 33.78 3.16
CA LYS A 36 10.50 32.30 3.07
C LYS A 36 9.33 31.80 2.20
N HIS A 37 8.85 32.63 1.28
CA HIS A 37 7.79 32.28 0.34
C HIS A 37 8.21 32.58 -1.10
N THR A 38 9.22 31.86 -1.59
CA THR A 38 9.51 31.83 -3.04
C THR A 38 9.87 30.45 -3.58
N THR A 39 9.51 29.39 -2.85
CA THR A 39 9.65 28.00 -3.34
C THR A 39 8.50 27.12 -2.89
N TYR A 40 7.27 27.63 -2.85
CA TYR A 40 6.07 26.86 -2.49
C TYR A 40 4.84 27.37 -3.27
N ARG A 41 4.95 27.40 -4.61
CA ARG A 41 3.80 27.68 -5.49
C ARG A 41 3.20 26.41 -6.12
N GLY A 42 3.91 25.28 -6.04
CA GLY A 42 3.43 23.96 -6.48
C GLY A 42 2.55 23.25 -5.42
N ASP A 43 2.89 23.38 -4.14
CA ASP A 43 2.23 22.58 -3.10
C ASP A 43 0.90 23.15 -2.61
N LEU A 44 0.67 24.46 -2.74
CA LEU A 44 -0.63 25.04 -2.37
C LEU A 44 -1.74 24.65 -3.35
N ALA A 45 -1.41 24.40 -4.62
CA ALA A 45 -2.36 23.84 -5.58
C ALA A 45 -2.65 22.36 -5.27
N TYR A 46 -1.65 21.59 -4.82
CA TYR A 46 -1.82 20.20 -4.41
C TYR A 46 -2.66 20.07 -3.13
N VAL A 47 -2.42 20.92 -2.12
CA VAL A 47 -3.15 20.90 -0.85
C VAL A 47 -4.57 21.51 -1.00
N ALA A 48 -4.76 22.49 -1.89
CA ALA A 48 -6.09 23.01 -2.23
C ALA A 48 -6.93 21.99 -3.05
N ASP A 49 -6.32 21.28 -3.99
CA ASP A 49 -6.97 20.17 -4.71
C ASP A 49 -7.29 18.98 -3.78
N ALA A 50 -6.40 18.66 -2.83
CA ALA A 50 -6.63 17.62 -1.83
C ALA A 50 -7.78 17.97 -0.86
N SER A 51 -7.89 19.24 -0.45
CA SER A 51 -8.96 19.71 0.44
C SER A 51 -10.31 19.88 -0.27
N GLN A 52 -10.33 20.28 -1.55
CA GLN A 52 -11.55 20.29 -2.36
C GLN A 52 -12.04 18.87 -2.70
N ARG A 53 -11.14 17.88 -2.84
CA ARG A 53 -11.50 16.45 -2.99
C ARG A 53 -12.06 15.82 -1.72
N ALA A 54 -11.71 16.34 -0.55
CA ALA A 54 -12.23 15.86 0.74
C ALA A 54 -13.64 16.37 1.06
N ALA A 55 -14.04 17.54 0.53
CA ALA A 55 -15.35 18.13 0.78
C ALA A 55 -16.43 17.75 -0.26
N GLY A 56 -16.04 17.05 -1.33
CA GLY A 56 -16.89 16.75 -2.50
C GLY A 56 -17.48 15.34 -2.53
N GLY A 57 -18.45 15.07 -1.65
CA GLY A 57 -19.53 14.13 -1.93
C GLY A 57 -19.32 12.66 -1.64
N LEU A 58 -20.41 12.04 -1.19
CA LEU A 58 -20.72 10.61 -1.16
C LEU A 58 -20.58 9.95 -2.54
N ARG A 59 -19.37 9.94 -3.12
CA ARG A 59 -19.04 9.03 -4.20
C ARG A 59 -18.85 7.68 -3.56
N ARG A 60 -19.83 6.79 -3.75
CA ARG A 60 -19.61 5.34 -3.66
C ARG A 60 -18.44 5.02 -4.59
N TYR A 61 -17.23 4.96 -4.03
CA TYR A 61 -16.05 4.48 -4.72
C TYR A 61 -16.29 2.99 -4.93
N HIS A 62 -16.74 2.69 -6.14
CA HIS A 62 -16.97 1.33 -6.59
C HIS A 62 -15.62 0.66 -6.55
N GLY A 63 -15.45 -0.27 -5.60
CA GLY A 63 -14.22 -0.99 -5.46
C GLY A 63 -13.90 -1.71 -6.76
N ARG A 64 -12.67 -1.52 -7.21
CA ARG A 64 -12.14 -2.17 -8.39
C ARG A 64 -10.80 -2.82 -7.99
N MET A 65 -10.51 -4.02 -8.46
CA MET A 65 -9.29 -4.80 -8.23
C MET A 65 -8.90 -5.67 -9.42
N PRO A 66 -7.69 -6.21 -9.58
CA PRO A 66 -7.49 -7.34 -10.47
C PRO A 66 -8.33 -8.54 -10.03
N THR A 67 -8.53 -9.50 -10.91
CA THR A 67 -9.21 -10.73 -10.52
C THR A 67 -8.32 -11.52 -9.55
N VAL A 68 -8.91 -11.90 -8.41
CA VAL A 68 -8.26 -12.75 -7.39
C VAL A 68 -7.50 -13.93 -8.02
N MET A 69 -8.04 -14.51 -9.10
CA MET A 69 -7.47 -15.66 -9.80
C MET A 69 -6.17 -15.35 -10.54
N THR A 70 -5.99 -14.14 -11.08
CA THR A 70 -4.76 -13.77 -11.81
C THR A 70 -3.54 -13.75 -10.89
N HIS A 71 -3.71 -13.47 -9.60
CA HIS A 71 -2.61 -13.51 -8.64
C HIS A 71 -2.06 -14.93 -8.44
N ALA A 72 -2.83 -15.98 -8.70
CA ALA A 72 -2.33 -17.35 -8.68
C ALA A 72 -1.37 -17.65 -9.85
N VAL A 73 -1.38 -16.87 -10.93
CA VAL A 73 -0.51 -17.10 -12.10
C VAL A 73 0.97 -16.89 -11.74
N VAL A 74 1.28 -15.91 -10.88
CA VAL A 74 2.65 -15.64 -10.43
C VAL A 74 3.30 -16.83 -9.72
N PRO A 75 2.72 -17.40 -8.64
CA PRO A 75 3.30 -18.56 -7.98
C PRO A 75 3.32 -19.79 -8.89
N LEU A 76 2.34 -19.98 -9.77
CA LEU A 76 2.34 -21.07 -10.75
C LEU A 76 3.52 -20.96 -11.73
N ALA A 77 3.78 -19.77 -12.28
CA ALA A 77 4.90 -19.53 -13.16
C ALA A 77 6.25 -19.69 -12.47
N LEU A 78 6.40 -19.15 -11.25
CA LEU A 78 7.61 -19.33 -10.43
C LEU A 78 7.83 -20.80 -10.08
N GLY A 79 6.77 -21.52 -9.69
CA GLY A 79 6.82 -22.95 -9.41
C GLY A 79 7.24 -23.76 -10.64
N TRP A 80 6.78 -23.38 -11.83
CA TRP A 80 7.20 -23.99 -13.08
C TRP A 80 8.69 -23.78 -13.36
N ALA A 81 9.20 -22.55 -13.16
CA ALA A 81 10.61 -22.21 -13.31
C ALA A 81 11.51 -22.96 -12.31
N LEU A 82 11.12 -23.04 -11.04
CA LEU A 82 11.92 -23.65 -9.97
C LEU A 82 11.80 -25.18 -9.93
N GLY A 83 10.63 -25.71 -10.28
CA GLY A 83 10.37 -27.15 -10.46
C GLY A 83 10.02 -27.87 -9.19
N SER A 84 9.46 -29.08 -9.35
CA SER A 84 8.86 -29.86 -8.25
C SER A 84 9.85 -30.36 -7.20
N ARG A 85 11.15 -30.41 -7.52
CA ARG A 85 12.21 -30.72 -6.54
C ARG A 85 12.42 -29.58 -5.54
N THR A 86 12.30 -28.34 -6.00
CA THR A 86 12.50 -27.13 -5.19
C THR A 86 11.19 -26.69 -4.54
N ILE A 87 10.11 -26.68 -5.32
CA ILE A 87 8.75 -26.30 -4.92
C ILE A 87 7.84 -27.52 -5.10
N PRO A 88 7.67 -28.37 -4.09
CA PRO A 88 6.76 -29.51 -4.16
C PRO A 88 5.32 -29.08 -4.49
N PRO A 89 4.49 -29.94 -5.08
CA PRO A 89 3.12 -29.58 -5.48
C PRO A 89 2.26 -29.00 -4.34
N ARG A 90 2.42 -29.51 -3.11
CA ARG A 90 1.72 -28.97 -1.93
C ARG A 90 2.12 -27.54 -1.61
N LEU A 91 3.41 -27.24 -1.71
CA LEU A 91 3.94 -25.90 -1.49
C LEU A 91 3.50 -24.95 -2.62
N LEU A 92 3.44 -25.44 -3.86
CA LEU A 92 2.94 -24.68 -5.00
C LEU A 92 1.47 -24.27 -4.81
N VAL A 93 0.61 -25.22 -4.45
CA VAL A 93 -0.81 -24.97 -4.18
C VAL A 93 -0.97 -24.01 -3.00
N ALA A 94 -0.21 -24.21 -1.91
CA ALA A 94 -0.24 -23.30 -0.78
C ALA A 94 0.19 -21.87 -1.16
N GLY A 95 1.18 -21.72 -2.05
CA GLY A 95 1.60 -20.43 -2.60
C GLY A 95 0.51 -19.77 -3.46
N ALA A 96 -0.14 -20.53 -4.34
CA ALA A 96 -1.27 -20.05 -5.13
C ALA A 96 -2.41 -19.53 -4.25
N LEU A 97 -2.78 -20.28 -3.20
CA LEU A 97 -3.80 -19.86 -2.23
C LEU A 97 -3.35 -18.62 -1.43
N ALA A 98 -2.09 -18.57 -1.00
CA ALA A 98 -1.55 -17.44 -0.27
C ALA A 98 -1.54 -16.15 -1.10
N ALA A 99 -1.27 -16.25 -2.41
CA ALA A 99 -1.34 -15.12 -3.34
C ALA A 99 -2.76 -14.62 -3.59
N MET A 100 -3.79 -15.41 -3.29
CA MET A 100 -5.20 -15.02 -3.42
C MET A 100 -5.79 -14.48 -2.11
N LEU A 101 -5.13 -14.74 -0.98
CA LEU A 101 -5.68 -14.52 0.36
C LEU A 101 -5.88 -13.04 0.75
N PRO A 102 -5.05 -12.06 0.32
CA PRO A 102 -5.29 -10.65 0.64
C PRO A 102 -6.69 -10.16 0.27
N ASP A 103 -7.23 -10.60 -0.86
CA ASP A 103 -8.57 -10.24 -1.34
C ASP A 103 -9.73 -10.91 -0.62
N ALA A 104 -9.46 -11.84 0.31
CA ALA A 104 -10.51 -12.36 1.18
C ALA A 104 -11.11 -11.25 2.07
N ASP A 105 -10.45 -10.10 2.18
CA ASP A 105 -10.94 -8.90 2.85
C ASP A 105 -12.22 -8.31 2.21
N VAL A 106 -12.62 -8.69 0.98
CA VAL A 106 -13.91 -8.30 0.40
C VAL A 106 -15.10 -8.78 1.23
N VAL A 107 -14.90 -9.80 2.07
CA VAL A 107 -15.91 -10.27 3.03
C VAL A 107 -16.18 -9.20 4.10
N ALA A 108 -15.20 -8.35 4.43
CA ALA A 108 -15.34 -7.24 5.38
C ALA A 108 -16.46 -6.27 4.96
N PHE A 109 -16.73 -6.13 3.65
CA PHE A 109 -17.86 -5.34 3.15
C PHE A 109 -19.21 -5.88 3.61
N LYS A 110 -19.35 -7.20 3.75
CA LYS A 110 -20.59 -7.81 4.28
C LYS A 110 -20.77 -7.52 5.77
N LEU A 111 -19.69 -7.18 6.46
CA LEU A 111 -19.67 -6.79 7.88
C LEU A 111 -19.82 -5.27 8.08
N GLY A 112 -19.99 -4.51 6.99
CA GLY A 112 -20.18 -3.05 7.06
C GLY A 112 -18.90 -2.22 7.16
N ILE A 113 -17.72 -2.84 7.03
CA ILE A 113 -16.43 -2.12 7.02
C ILE A 113 -16.29 -1.37 5.69
N ALA A 114 -15.94 -0.08 5.73
CA ALA A 114 -15.85 0.73 4.53
C ALA A 114 -14.56 0.42 3.76
N TYR A 115 -14.59 0.64 2.43
CA TYR A 115 -13.44 0.39 1.56
C TYR A 115 -12.17 1.13 1.99
N ALA A 116 -12.31 2.36 2.49
CA ALA A 116 -11.18 3.20 2.85
C ALA A 116 -10.57 2.87 4.22
N ASP A 117 -11.27 2.11 5.06
CA ASP A 117 -10.84 1.79 6.42
C ASP A 117 -9.57 0.92 6.40
N ASP A 118 -8.87 0.85 7.53
CA ASP A 118 -7.65 0.04 7.66
C ASP A 118 -7.91 -1.44 7.41
N PHE A 119 -9.04 -1.97 7.87
CA PHE A 119 -9.51 -3.33 7.57
C PHE A 119 -10.42 -3.39 6.34
N GLY A 120 -10.60 -2.26 5.66
CA GLY A 120 -11.20 -2.20 4.36
C GLY A 120 -10.32 -2.85 3.30
N HIS A 121 -10.78 -2.82 2.07
CA HIS A 121 -10.11 -3.47 0.97
C HIS A 121 -8.85 -2.74 0.52
N ARG A 122 -7.79 -3.49 0.19
CA ARG A 122 -6.41 -2.93 0.03
C ARG A 122 -5.84 -2.35 1.32
N GLY A 123 -6.46 -2.77 2.43
CA GLY A 123 -6.19 -2.52 3.84
C GLY A 123 -4.95 -3.19 4.40
N ALA A 124 -5.05 -3.56 5.67
CA ALA A 124 -4.08 -4.37 6.41
C ALA A 124 -3.74 -5.69 5.70
N SER A 125 -4.70 -6.32 5.01
CA SER A 125 -4.52 -7.53 4.20
C SER A 125 -3.48 -7.36 3.07
N HIS A 126 -3.26 -6.14 2.61
CA HIS A 126 -2.35 -5.80 1.51
C HIS A 126 -0.99 -5.26 2.00
N SER A 127 -0.63 -5.57 3.24
CA SER A 127 0.63 -5.17 3.87
C SER A 127 1.68 -6.28 3.83
N PHE A 128 2.95 -5.89 3.94
CA PHE A 128 4.04 -6.87 4.16
C PHE A 128 3.91 -7.58 5.50
N VAL A 129 3.29 -6.95 6.50
CA VAL A 129 3.01 -7.59 7.80
C VAL A 129 2.03 -8.74 7.64
N PHE A 130 0.96 -8.55 6.87
CA PHE A 130 0.02 -9.63 6.58
C PHE A 130 0.70 -10.76 5.81
N ALA A 131 1.50 -10.45 4.77
CA ALA A 131 2.28 -11.45 4.06
C ALA A 131 3.23 -12.23 4.99
N ALA A 132 3.88 -11.55 5.94
CA ALA A 132 4.73 -12.16 6.94
C ALA A 132 3.94 -13.04 7.93
N ALA A 133 2.73 -12.64 8.32
CA ALA A 133 1.85 -13.46 9.16
C ALA A 133 1.44 -14.76 8.45
N ILE A 134 1.07 -14.69 7.17
CA ILE A 134 0.76 -15.88 6.34
C ILE A 134 1.99 -16.78 6.20
N ALA A 135 3.17 -16.20 5.99
CA ALA A 135 4.42 -16.92 5.91
C ALA A 135 4.77 -17.65 7.22
N ALA A 136 4.64 -16.97 8.37
CA ALA A 136 4.88 -17.54 9.68
C ALA A 136 3.89 -18.67 9.97
N PHE A 137 2.60 -18.47 9.69
CA PHE A 137 1.57 -19.50 9.84
C PHE A 137 1.88 -20.73 8.97
N GLY A 138 2.20 -20.53 7.69
CA GLY A 138 2.52 -21.64 6.79
C GLY A 138 3.81 -22.38 7.14
N ALA A 139 4.78 -21.70 7.77
CA ALA A 139 6.00 -22.33 8.27
C ALA A 139 5.72 -23.39 9.37
N ILE A 140 4.66 -23.23 10.15
CA ILE A 140 4.20 -24.23 11.15
C ILE A 140 3.83 -25.54 10.43
N PHE A 141 3.27 -25.46 9.22
CA PHE A 141 2.86 -26.60 8.41
C PHE A 141 3.95 -27.12 7.46
N ALA A 142 5.21 -26.68 7.61
CA ALA A 142 6.29 -27.00 6.68
C ALA A 142 6.52 -28.51 6.48
N ARG A 143 6.33 -29.31 7.55
CA ARG A 143 6.38 -30.79 7.46
C ARG A 143 5.33 -31.34 6.49
N TRP A 144 4.10 -30.83 6.55
CA TRP A 144 3.02 -31.24 5.63
C TRP A 144 3.27 -30.75 4.20
N LEU A 145 3.87 -29.56 4.06
CA LEU A 145 4.31 -28.96 2.79
C LEU A 145 5.58 -29.62 2.20
N ARG A 146 6.22 -30.54 2.94
CA ARG A 146 7.41 -31.30 2.54
C ARG A 146 8.65 -30.44 2.27
N VAL A 147 8.84 -29.37 3.04
CA VAL A 147 10.01 -28.49 2.99
C VAL A 147 10.44 -28.04 4.40
N PRO A 148 11.67 -27.56 4.61
CA PRO A 148 12.04 -26.94 5.89
C PRO A 148 11.25 -25.63 6.14
N PRO A 149 11.02 -25.22 7.40
CA PRO A 149 10.19 -24.07 7.75
C PRO A 149 10.58 -22.76 7.06
N TRP A 150 11.87 -22.46 6.94
CA TRP A 150 12.34 -21.24 6.30
C TRP A 150 11.99 -21.18 4.80
N ARG A 151 11.97 -22.33 4.09
CA ARG A 151 11.57 -22.38 2.68
C ARG A 151 10.07 -22.18 2.52
N ALA A 152 9.27 -22.78 3.41
CA ALA A 152 7.84 -22.53 3.44
C ALA A 152 7.55 -21.06 3.70
N ALA A 153 8.17 -20.46 4.73
CA ALA A 153 8.03 -19.06 5.06
C ALA A 153 8.41 -18.15 3.88
N LEU A 154 9.60 -18.33 3.31
CA LEU A 154 10.08 -17.51 2.20
C LEU A 154 9.16 -17.61 0.98
N TRP A 155 8.80 -18.83 0.58
CA TRP A 155 7.92 -19.05 -0.56
C TRP A 155 6.56 -18.38 -0.37
N LEU A 156 5.92 -18.62 0.79
CA LEU A 156 4.60 -18.08 1.07
C LEU A 156 4.62 -16.56 1.24
N PHE A 157 5.68 -16.00 1.82
CA PHE A 157 5.87 -14.55 1.88
C PHE A 157 5.93 -13.95 0.48
N VAL A 158 6.77 -14.49 -0.40
CA VAL A 158 6.90 -14.02 -1.79
C VAL A 158 5.56 -14.12 -2.53
N CYS A 159 4.84 -15.24 -2.37
CA CYS A 159 3.55 -15.43 -3.01
C CYS A 159 2.51 -14.42 -2.50
N ALA A 160 2.35 -14.28 -1.18
CA ALA A 160 1.40 -13.34 -0.59
C ALA A 160 1.76 -11.88 -0.88
N ALA A 161 3.04 -11.52 -0.80
CA ALA A 161 3.52 -10.17 -1.08
C ALA A 161 3.43 -9.80 -2.58
N SER A 162 3.46 -10.78 -3.48
CA SER A 162 3.27 -10.51 -4.92
C SER A 162 1.90 -9.91 -5.23
N HIS A 163 0.90 -10.19 -4.40
CA HIS A 163 -0.46 -9.69 -4.57
C HIS A 163 -0.54 -8.17 -4.44
N PRO A 164 -0.25 -7.54 -3.29
CA PRO A 164 -0.34 -6.08 -3.17
C PRO A 164 0.63 -5.34 -4.09
N LEU A 165 1.75 -5.98 -4.49
CA LEU A 165 2.67 -5.42 -5.47
C LEU A 165 2.06 -5.36 -6.88
N LEU A 166 1.30 -6.38 -7.29
CA LEU A 166 0.54 -6.33 -8.54
C LEU A 166 -0.61 -5.33 -8.45
N ASP A 167 -1.29 -5.25 -7.31
CA ASP A 167 -2.36 -4.28 -7.08
C ASP A 167 -1.88 -2.83 -7.14
N ALA A 168 -0.65 -2.55 -6.71
CA ALA A 168 -0.03 -1.25 -6.87
C ALA A 168 0.14 -0.83 -8.34
N LEU A 169 0.22 -1.79 -9.28
CA LEU A 169 0.35 -1.56 -10.73
C LEU A 169 -1.02 -1.37 -11.42
N THR A 170 -2.12 -1.32 -10.67
CA THR A 170 -3.46 -1.11 -11.23
C THR A 170 -3.80 0.36 -11.41
N ASP A 171 -4.61 0.67 -12.42
CA ASP A 171 -4.98 2.03 -12.80
C ASP A 171 -6.19 2.62 -12.03
N GLY A 172 -6.71 1.92 -11.02
CA GLY A 172 -7.80 2.43 -10.17
C GLY A 172 -7.96 1.72 -8.83
N GLY A 173 -9.06 2.05 -8.12
CA GLY A 173 -9.24 1.70 -6.71
C GLY A 173 -8.53 2.67 -5.76
N LEU A 174 -8.37 2.29 -4.49
CA LEU A 174 -7.35 2.90 -3.63
C LEU A 174 -6.01 2.20 -3.85
N GLY A 175 -4.90 2.88 -3.56
CA GLY A 175 -3.60 2.23 -3.50
C GLY A 175 -3.55 1.17 -2.39
N VAL A 176 -2.44 0.45 -2.29
CA VAL A 176 -2.24 -0.60 -1.29
C VAL A 176 -1.53 -0.07 -0.05
N ALA A 177 -1.95 -0.48 1.15
CA ALA A 177 -1.23 -0.14 2.38
C ALA A 177 -0.09 -1.11 2.68
N LEU A 178 0.97 -1.06 1.85
CA LEU A 178 2.13 -1.96 1.95
C LEU A 178 2.81 -1.92 3.32
N TYR A 179 2.84 -0.75 3.96
CA TYR A 179 3.57 -0.50 5.21
C TYR A 179 2.68 -0.43 6.46
N TRP A 180 1.41 -0.81 6.35
CA TRP A 180 0.55 -0.95 7.53
C TRP A 180 1.17 -2.00 8.50
N PRO A 181 1.16 -1.78 9.83
CA PRO A 181 0.45 -0.73 10.58
C PRO A 181 1.29 0.52 10.86
N TRP A 182 2.50 0.66 10.30
CA TRP A 182 3.34 1.83 10.56
C TRP A 182 2.96 3.04 9.70
N SER A 183 2.21 2.82 8.62
CA SER A 183 1.70 3.88 7.75
C SER A 183 0.38 3.48 7.12
N ASP A 184 -0.54 4.43 7.09
CA ASP A 184 -1.84 4.30 6.42
C ASP A 184 -1.78 4.74 4.94
N ALA A 185 -0.58 5.01 4.42
CA ALA A 185 -0.39 5.45 3.04
C ALA A 185 -0.83 4.38 2.04
N ARG A 186 -1.75 4.75 1.14
CA ARG A 186 -2.23 3.93 0.03
C ARG A 186 -1.35 4.19 -1.19
N ILE A 187 -0.42 3.26 -1.46
CA ILE A 187 0.62 3.44 -2.47
C ILE A 187 0.20 2.80 -3.78
N PHE A 188 0.49 3.49 -4.87
CA PHE A 188 0.49 2.92 -6.21
C PHE A 188 1.89 3.00 -6.79
N ALA A 189 2.18 2.14 -7.76
CA ALA A 189 3.37 2.25 -8.57
C ALA A 189 3.32 3.51 -9.46
N PRO A 190 4.49 4.04 -9.86
CA PRO A 190 4.57 5.17 -10.80
C PRO A 190 3.99 4.86 -12.19
N TRP A 191 4.02 3.58 -12.60
CA TRP A 191 3.47 3.10 -13.86
C TRP A 191 2.40 2.04 -13.58
N ARG A 192 1.22 2.19 -14.19
CA ARG A 192 0.02 1.41 -13.84
C ARG A 192 -0.68 0.86 -15.08
N PRO A 193 -0.11 -0.17 -15.73
CA PRO A 193 -0.64 -0.68 -16.99
C PRO A 193 -1.82 -1.63 -16.83
N ILE A 194 -2.07 -2.13 -15.61
CA ILE A 194 -3.08 -3.16 -15.35
C ILE A 194 -4.42 -2.47 -15.15
N GLU A 195 -5.42 -2.86 -15.94
CA GLU A 195 -6.77 -2.36 -15.76
C GLU A 195 -7.39 -2.92 -14.50
N VAL A 196 -8.05 -2.05 -13.74
CA VAL A 196 -8.69 -2.45 -12.50
C VAL A 196 -10.09 -3.09 -12.76
N SER A 197 -10.33 -4.33 -12.30
CA SER A 197 -11.61 -5.06 -12.43
C SER A 197 -12.70 -4.51 -11.54
N PRO A 198 -13.97 -4.45 -11.96
CA PRO A 198 -15.07 -4.18 -11.05
C PRO A 198 -15.23 -5.27 -9.97
N ILE A 199 -15.40 -4.87 -8.69
CA ILE A 199 -15.72 -5.84 -7.62
C ILE A 199 -17.14 -6.39 -7.80
N GLY A 200 -17.30 -7.70 -7.57
CA GLY A 200 -18.60 -8.39 -7.50
C GLY A 200 -19.22 -8.66 -8.88
N ALA A 201 -20.56 -8.68 -8.94
CA ALA A 201 -21.31 -9.11 -10.13
C ALA A 201 -21.04 -8.29 -11.41
N ARG A 202 -20.45 -7.10 -11.28
CA ARG A 202 -20.07 -6.23 -12.42
C ARG A 202 -18.85 -6.74 -13.19
N PHE A 203 -18.15 -7.73 -12.65
CA PHE A 203 -17.10 -8.47 -13.35
C PHE A 203 -17.62 -9.15 -14.62
N PHE A 204 -18.85 -9.64 -14.65
CA PHE A 204 -19.44 -10.31 -15.82
C PHE A 204 -19.99 -9.32 -16.87
N SER A 205 -19.24 -8.25 -17.16
CA SER A 205 -19.59 -7.22 -18.14
C SER A 205 -18.53 -7.13 -19.24
N ALA A 206 -18.80 -6.39 -20.32
CA ALA A 206 -17.81 -6.11 -21.37
C ALA A 206 -16.50 -5.52 -20.79
N ARG A 207 -16.62 -4.71 -19.73
CA ARG A 207 -15.48 -4.17 -19.00
C ARG A 207 -14.65 -5.24 -18.28
N GLY A 208 -15.27 -6.32 -17.81
CA GLY A 208 -14.54 -7.44 -17.22
C GLY A 208 -13.72 -8.22 -18.24
N VAL A 209 -14.14 -8.27 -19.50
CA VAL A 209 -13.34 -8.86 -20.58
C VAL A 209 -12.10 -8.02 -20.88
N GLU A 210 -12.24 -6.69 -20.94
CA GLU A 210 -11.10 -5.77 -21.11
C GLU A 210 -10.06 -5.94 -19.99
N VAL A 211 -10.55 -6.09 -18.76
CA VAL A 211 -9.70 -6.36 -17.60
C VAL A 211 -8.99 -7.70 -17.72
N LEU A 212 -9.69 -8.78 -18.07
CA LEU A 212 -9.06 -10.10 -18.28
C LEU A 212 -8.00 -10.05 -19.38
N LEU A 213 -8.23 -9.29 -20.46
CA LEU A 213 -7.23 -9.08 -21.52
C LEU A 213 -6.03 -8.29 -21.02
N SER A 214 -6.25 -7.24 -20.21
CA SER A 214 -5.19 -6.46 -19.58
C SER A 214 -4.35 -7.32 -18.64
N GLU A 215 -4.99 -8.10 -17.78
CA GLU A 215 -4.35 -9.06 -16.88
C GLU A 215 -3.57 -10.14 -17.63
N ALA A 216 -4.15 -10.68 -18.72
CA ALA A 216 -3.46 -11.62 -19.58
C ALA A 216 -2.19 -11.00 -20.18
N ARG A 217 -2.28 -9.73 -20.60
CA ARG A 217 -1.17 -9.02 -21.24
C ARG A 217 -0.05 -8.64 -20.28
N TRP A 218 -0.39 -8.13 -19.12
CA TRP A 218 0.57 -7.50 -18.22
C TRP A 218 0.98 -8.38 -17.03
N VAL A 219 0.20 -9.42 -16.72
CA VAL A 219 0.52 -10.36 -15.63
C VAL A 219 0.79 -11.74 -16.17
N ALA A 220 -0.17 -12.36 -16.87
CA ALA A 220 -0.06 -13.77 -17.22
C ALA A 220 1.04 -14.04 -18.25
N MET A 221 1.07 -13.30 -19.36
CA MET A 221 2.09 -13.50 -20.41
C MET A 221 3.51 -13.28 -19.88
N PRO A 222 3.84 -12.18 -19.18
CA PRO A 222 5.19 -11.98 -18.64
C PRO A 222 5.56 -13.04 -17.61
N ALA A 223 4.65 -13.39 -16.69
CA ALA A 223 4.90 -14.42 -15.69
C ALA A 223 5.19 -15.78 -16.34
N LEU A 224 4.33 -16.23 -17.27
CA LEU A 224 4.50 -17.49 -17.97
C LEU A 224 5.76 -17.52 -18.84
N ALA A 225 6.10 -16.40 -19.50
CA ALA A 225 7.34 -16.29 -20.27
C ALA A 225 8.58 -16.47 -19.39
N LEU A 226 8.64 -15.78 -18.24
CA LEU A 226 9.71 -15.95 -17.26
C LEU A 226 9.73 -17.38 -16.69
N GLY A 227 8.55 -17.95 -16.43
CA GLY A 227 8.36 -19.35 -16.03
C GLY A 227 8.99 -20.33 -17.03
N ALA A 228 8.70 -20.15 -18.32
CA ALA A 228 9.20 -20.96 -19.41
C ALA A 228 10.72 -20.85 -19.57
N VAL A 229 11.26 -19.63 -19.54
CA VAL A 229 12.71 -19.37 -19.60
C VAL A 229 13.41 -20.04 -18.43
N GLY A 230 12.91 -19.85 -17.20
CA GLY A 230 13.48 -20.50 -16.01
C GLY A 230 13.44 -22.02 -16.10
N ALA A 231 12.33 -22.59 -16.59
CA ALA A 231 12.21 -24.03 -16.78
C ALA A 231 13.18 -24.57 -17.86
N LEU A 232 13.42 -23.80 -18.92
CA LEU A 232 14.40 -24.13 -19.97
C LEU A 232 15.83 -24.10 -19.42
N LEU A 233 16.21 -23.02 -18.75
CA LEU A 233 17.53 -22.87 -18.12
C LEU A 233 17.80 -24.02 -17.13
N ARG A 234 16.83 -24.35 -16.28
CA ARG A 234 16.92 -25.48 -15.35
C ARG A 234 17.17 -26.80 -16.10
N ARG A 235 16.43 -27.06 -17.19
CA ARG A 235 16.60 -28.28 -18.00
C ARG A 235 18.01 -28.35 -18.59
N MET A 236 18.56 -27.23 -19.06
CA MET A 236 19.93 -27.17 -19.59
C MET A 236 20.97 -27.47 -18.50
N SER A 237 20.84 -26.89 -17.31
CA SER A 237 21.75 -27.14 -16.19
C SER A 237 21.73 -28.59 -15.70
N THR A 238 20.59 -29.28 -15.77
CA THR A 238 20.49 -30.71 -15.41
C THR A 238 21.06 -31.66 -16.46
N ARG A 239 21.40 -31.17 -17.66
CA ARG A 239 21.93 -31.96 -18.79
C ARG A 239 23.46 -31.82 -18.94
N GLY A 240 24.17 -31.45 -17.88
CA GLY A 240 25.64 -31.38 -17.85
C GLY A 240 26.34 -32.69 -18.28
N PRO A 241 27.61 -32.63 -18.70
CA PRO A 241 28.24 -33.52 -19.68
C PRO A 241 28.68 -34.91 -19.16
N ASP A 242 27.78 -35.68 -18.55
CA ASP A 242 28.06 -37.06 -18.10
C ASP A 242 27.45 -38.14 -19.02
N ARG A 243 27.42 -37.89 -20.34
CA ARG A 243 27.03 -38.91 -21.35
C ARG A 243 28.12 -39.23 -22.37
N ALA A 244 29.38 -39.10 -21.97
CA ALA A 244 30.55 -39.52 -22.74
C ALA A 244 31.44 -40.42 -21.88
N ARG A 245 30.92 -41.55 -21.41
CA ARG A 245 31.70 -42.71 -20.94
C ARG A 245 30.93 -43.98 -21.23
#